data_AF-A0A534LP47-F1
#
_entry.id   AF-A0A534LP47-F1
#
_cell.length_a   1.000
_cell.length_b   1.000
_cell.length_c   1.000
_cell.angle_alpha   90.00
_cell.angle_beta   90.00
_cell.angle_gamma   90.00
#
_symmetry.space_group_name_H-M   'P 1'
#
loop_
_entity.id
_entity.type
_entity.pdbx_description
1 polymer ?
#
loop_
_entity_poly.entity_id
_entity_poly.type
_entity_poly.pdbx_seq_one_letter_code
_entity_poly.pdbx_strand_id
1 'polypeptide(L)'
;MCVAALFMSQPGHTPVVRPVIAPMRWLLYAASTLVFLAGLQLTVFTEQTDTYFAWTITPPLTAAFLGAAYWAAVPVEVIAARQTIWAKARVAVPAIWLFTTLTLVATLLHFGKFHFSSSVASAQGAAWFWLAIYVGVPVVMLLIGWLQIRTPGGDPPRGPPAAIWMRALVLGQGVGMLAFGVGLFAIPDIIAPSWPWTLTTLTARAIGAWLIGIGVA
;
A
#
# COMPACT_ATOMS: atom_id res chain seq x y z
N MET A 1 -46.39 -46.14 -26.10
CA MET A 1 -45.80 -44.86 -26.56
C MET A 1 -45.01 -44.27 -25.40
N CYS A 2 -43.70 -44.53 -25.33
CA CYS A 2 -42.81 -43.88 -24.36
C CYS A 2 -42.22 -42.63 -25.00
N VAL A 3 -42.58 -41.45 -24.50
CA VAL A 3 -41.89 -40.21 -24.84
C VAL A 3 -40.78 -40.03 -23.81
N ALA A 4 -39.56 -40.39 -24.20
CA ALA A 4 -38.37 -40.10 -23.42
C ALA A 4 -38.07 -38.59 -23.55
N ALA A 5 -38.22 -37.86 -22.46
CA ALA A 5 -37.78 -36.47 -22.36
C ALA A 5 -36.25 -36.43 -22.35
N LEU A 6 -35.66 -35.94 -23.44
CA LEU A 6 -34.25 -35.58 -23.53
C LEU A 6 -34.00 -34.34 -22.66
N PHE A 7 -33.53 -34.55 -21.43
CA PHE A 7 -32.86 -33.51 -20.66
C PHE A 7 -31.53 -33.18 -21.36
N MET A 8 -31.55 -32.18 -22.23
CA MET A 8 -30.32 -31.54 -22.71
C MET A 8 -29.74 -30.76 -21.53
N SER A 9 -28.72 -31.33 -20.89
CA SER A 9 -27.84 -30.61 -19.98
C SER A 9 -27.15 -29.49 -20.75
N GLN A 10 -27.63 -28.25 -20.54
CA GLN A 10 -26.91 -27.06 -20.98
C GLN A 10 -25.48 -27.13 -20.44
N PRO A 11 -24.43 -26.95 -21.24
CA PRO A 11 -23.07 -26.86 -20.72
C PRO A 11 -23.03 -25.72 -19.71
N GLY A 12 -22.79 -26.07 -18.45
CA GLY A 12 -22.74 -25.11 -17.35
C GLY A 12 -21.76 -24.01 -17.73
N HIS A 13 -22.27 -22.78 -17.86
CA HIS A 13 -21.42 -21.62 -18.10
C HIS A 13 -20.48 -21.53 -16.91
N THR A 14 -19.22 -21.95 -17.11
CA THR A 14 -18.21 -21.80 -16.07
C THR A 14 -18.09 -20.30 -15.83
N PRO A 15 -18.40 -19.78 -14.62
CA PRO A 15 -18.38 -18.35 -14.39
C PRO A 15 -17.01 -17.81 -14.76
N VAL A 16 -16.96 -16.88 -15.72
CA VAL A 16 -15.69 -16.26 -16.10
C VAL A 16 -15.16 -15.52 -14.88
N VAL A 17 -14.05 -16.00 -14.32
CA VAL A 17 -13.41 -15.36 -13.16
C VAL A 17 -12.56 -14.21 -13.67
N ARG A 18 -12.69 -13.04 -13.03
CA ARG A 18 -11.94 -11.85 -13.45
C ARG A 18 -10.44 -12.06 -13.26
N PRO A 19 -9.63 -11.95 -14.34
CA PRO A 19 -8.18 -12.08 -14.23
C PRO A 19 -7.53 -10.80 -13.71
N VAL A 20 -6.30 -10.90 -13.21
CA VAL A 20 -5.45 -9.72 -13.01
C VAL A 20 -4.91 -9.29 -14.38
N ILE A 21 -5.21 -8.06 -14.80
CA ILE A 21 -4.75 -7.55 -16.11
C ILE A 21 -3.24 -7.27 -16.08
N ALA A 22 -2.57 -7.40 -17.24
CA ALA A 22 -1.13 -7.18 -17.34
C ALA A 22 -0.66 -5.81 -16.80
N PRO A 23 -1.34 -4.68 -17.07
CA PRO A 23 -0.98 -3.40 -16.46
C PRO A 23 -0.97 -3.41 -14.93
N MET A 24 -1.94 -4.08 -14.30
CA MET A 24 -2.01 -4.21 -12.84
C MET A 24 -0.84 -5.05 -12.30
N ARG A 25 -0.45 -6.12 -13.00
CA ARG A 25 0.71 -6.93 -12.60
C ARG A 25 2.00 -6.11 -12.64
N TRP A 26 2.22 -5.38 -13.73
CA TRP A 26 3.42 -4.54 -13.88
C TRP A 26 3.45 -3.40 -12.88
N LEU A 27 2.29 -2.78 -12.60
CA LEU A 27 2.15 -1.78 -11.56
C LEU A 27 2.60 -2.32 -10.19
N LEU A 28 2.13 -3.51 -9.80
CA LEU A 28 2.48 -4.14 -8.53
C LEU A 28 3.97 -4.53 -8.47
N TYR A 29 4.57 -4.99 -9.57
CA TYR A 29 6.03 -5.23 -9.60
C TYR A 29 6.85 -3.95 -9.53
N ALA A 30 6.39 -2.88 -10.19
CA ALA A 30 7.03 -1.58 -10.11
C ALA A 30 6.93 -1.01 -8.69
N ALA A 31 5.75 -1.05 -8.08
CA ALA A 31 5.55 -0.69 -6.67
C ALA A 31 6.51 -1.47 -5.76
N SER A 32 6.59 -2.80 -5.96
CA SER A 32 7.46 -3.68 -5.17
C SER A 32 8.93 -3.29 -5.26
N THR A 33 9.37 -2.89 -6.44
CA THR A 33 10.74 -2.43 -6.67
C THR A 33 10.99 -1.08 -5.99
N LEU A 34 10.04 -0.15 -6.10
CA LEU A 34 10.14 1.17 -5.44
C LEU A 34 10.18 1.05 -3.93
N VAL A 35 9.29 0.24 -3.33
CA VAL A 35 9.29 0.02 -1.88
C VAL A 35 10.53 -0.77 -1.43
N PHE A 36 11.06 -1.69 -2.24
CA PHE A 36 12.34 -2.33 -1.94
C PHE A 36 13.48 -1.31 -1.86
N LEU A 37 13.58 -0.39 -2.82
CA LEU A 37 14.62 0.65 -2.83
C LEU A 37 14.46 1.61 -1.64
N ALA A 38 13.25 2.09 -1.37
CA ALA A 38 12.97 2.93 -0.20
C ALA A 38 13.28 2.20 1.12
N GLY A 39 12.92 0.92 1.18
CA GLY A 39 13.25 0.03 2.28
C GLY A 39 14.77 -0.07 2.47
N LEU A 40 15.53 -0.31 1.42
CA LEU A 40 16.99 -0.40 1.45
C LEU A 40 17.62 0.90 1.97
N GLN A 41 17.17 2.06 1.45
CA GLN A 41 17.64 3.37 1.91
C GLN A 41 17.39 3.55 3.41
N LEU A 42 16.22 3.18 3.89
CA LEU A 42 15.81 3.42 5.27
C LEU A 42 16.23 2.36 6.29
N THR A 43 16.64 1.16 5.87
CA THR A 43 17.18 0.14 6.78
C THR A 43 18.70 0.11 6.82
N VAL A 44 19.37 0.37 5.70
CA VAL A 44 20.85 0.34 5.62
C VAL A 44 21.47 1.71 5.93
N PHE A 45 20.81 2.80 5.57
CA PHE A 45 21.32 4.17 5.73
C PHE A 45 20.48 5.01 6.70
N THR A 46 20.05 4.39 7.80
CA THR A 46 19.19 5.00 8.83
C THR A 46 19.73 6.32 9.39
N GLU A 47 21.06 6.44 9.52
CA GLU A 47 21.76 7.62 10.04
C GLU A 47 22.12 8.65 8.96
N GLN A 48 21.89 8.35 7.68
CA GLN A 48 22.33 9.17 6.53
C GLN A 48 21.15 9.59 5.65
N THR A 49 19.97 9.79 6.26
CA THR A 49 18.74 10.19 5.55
C THR A 49 18.78 11.63 5.03
N ASP A 50 19.64 12.47 5.62
CA ASP A 50 20.01 13.79 5.11
C ASP A 50 20.74 13.75 3.75
N THR A 51 21.43 12.65 3.46
CA THR A 51 22.21 12.45 2.23
C THR A 51 21.51 11.56 1.20
N TYR A 52 20.89 10.47 1.65
CA TYR A 52 20.35 9.43 0.77
C TYR A 52 18.83 9.35 0.72
N PHE A 53 18.11 10.26 1.39
CA PHE A 53 16.65 10.20 1.43
C PHE A 53 16.00 11.56 1.15
N ALA A 54 14.68 11.52 0.93
CA ALA A 54 13.90 12.67 0.47
C ALA A 54 13.77 13.79 1.53
N TRP A 55 13.89 13.43 2.81
CA TRP A 55 13.98 14.36 3.94
C TRP A 55 14.75 13.70 5.08
N THR A 56 15.29 14.50 6.00
CA THR A 56 15.97 13.99 7.20
C THR A 56 14.97 13.35 8.17
N ILE A 57 15.24 12.11 8.59
CA ILE A 57 14.46 11.39 9.60
C ILE A 57 15.28 11.30 10.89
N THR A 58 14.71 11.80 11.98
CA THR A 58 15.30 11.68 13.33
C THR A 58 14.21 11.28 14.32
N PRO A 59 14.45 10.30 15.21
CA PRO A 59 15.67 9.49 15.36
C PRO A 59 15.85 8.40 14.26
N PRO A 60 17.06 7.81 14.09
CA PRO A 60 17.33 6.73 13.13
C PRO A 60 16.41 5.50 13.31
N LEU A 61 15.92 5.26 14.52
CA LEU A 61 14.94 4.21 14.80
C LEU A 61 13.64 4.39 13.98
N THR A 62 13.21 5.64 13.74
CA THR A 62 12.06 5.94 12.89
C THR A 62 12.33 5.59 11.43
N ALA A 63 13.55 5.84 10.95
CA ALA A 63 13.96 5.44 9.61
C ALA A 63 13.91 3.91 9.48
N ALA A 64 14.51 3.19 10.43
CA ALA A 64 14.47 1.73 10.46
C ALA A 64 13.03 1.18 10.50
N PHE A 65 12.15 1.78 11.30
CA PHE A 65 10.74 1.39 11.38
C PHE A 65 10.01 1.56 10.03
N LEU A 66 10.16 2.72 9.38
CA LEU A 66 9.59 2.96 8.05
C LEU A 66 10.22 2.03 7.00
N GLY A 67 11.52 1.80 7.07
CA GLY A 67 12.24 0.84 6.24
C GLY A 67 11.66 -0.56 6.38
N ALA A 68 11.43 -1.04 7.60
CA ALA A 68 10.79 -2.34 7.84
C ALA A 68 9.38 -2.41 7.24
N ALA A 69 8.59 -1.34 7.32
CA ALA A 69 7.27 -1.27 6.68
C ALA A 69 7.36 -1.40 5.16
N TYR A 70 8.31 -0.70 4.52
CA TYR A 70 8.59 -0.85 3.08
C TYR A 70 9.00 -2.28 2.71
N TRP A 71 9.91 -2.89 3.46
CA TRP A 71 10.33 -4.28 3.22
C TRP A 71 9.18 -5.28 3.42
N ALA A 72 8.26 -5.03 4.36
CA ALA A 72 7.08 -5.86 4.57
C ALA A 72 6.09 -5.77 3.39
N ALA A 73 6.03 -4.64 2.68
CA ALA A 73 5.18 -4.47 1.49
C ALA A 73 5.70 -5.26 0.28
N VAL A 74 7.02 -5.44 0.14
CA VAL A 74 7.65 -6.16 -0.99
C VAL A 74 7.00 -7.52 -1.26
N PRO A 75 6.95 -8.49 -0.31
CA PRO A 75 6.34 -9.79 -0.58
C PRO A 75 4.85 -9.71 -0.86
N VAL A 76 4.12 -8.78 -0.23
CA VAL A 76 2.68 -8.59 -0.45
C VAL A 76 2.43 -8.21 -1.92
N GLU A 77 3.17 -7.24 -2.43
CA GLU A 77 3.03 -6.76 -3.81
C GLU A 77 3.49 -7.80 -4.84
N VAL A 78 4.59 -8.51 -4.58
CA VAL A 78 5.06 -9.61 -5.45
C VAL A 78 4.04 -10.75 -5.51
N ILE A 79 3.49 -11.16 -4.36
CA ILE A 79 2.50 -12.23 -4.29
C ILE A 79 1.21 -11.81 -5.00
N ALA A 80 0.75 -10.57 -4.79
CA ALA A 80 -0.41 -10.02 -5.47
C ALA A 80 -0.20 -9.94 -6.99
N ALA A 81 0.98 -9.48 -7.45
CA ALA A 81 1.35 -9.42 -8.86
C ALA A 81 1.37 -10.80 -9.53
N ARG A 82 1.70 -11.85 -8.78
CA ARG A 82 1.74 -13.22 -9.27
C ARG A 82 0.36 -13.88 -9.34
N GLN A 83 -0.64 -13.40 -8.62
CA GLN A 83 -1.99 -13.95 -8.66
C GLN A 83 -2.59 -13.87 -10.07
N THR A 84 -3.29 -14.92 -10.47
CA THR A 84 -4.03 -14.95 -11.74
C THR A 84 -5.44 -14.38 -11.60
N ILE A 85 -6.01 -14.43 -10.40
CA ILE A 85 -7.40 -14.05 -10.09
C ILE A 85 -7.43 -12.71 -9.35
N TRP A 86 -8.21 -11.75 -9.85
CA TRP A 86 -8.33 -10.40 -9.27
C TRP A 86 -8.76 -10.42 -7.80
N ALA A 87 -9.73 -11.27 -7.44
CA ALA A 87 -10.21 -11.38 -6.06
C ALA A 87 -9.11 -11.73 -5.04
N LYS A 88 -8.03 -12.41 -5.46
CA LYS A 88 -6.89 -12.76 -4.60
C LYS A 88 -5.84 -11.65 -4.52
N ALA A 89 -5.77 -10.77 -5.52
CA ALA A 89 -4.80 -9.67 -5.56
C ALA A 89 -5.35 -8.36 -4.98
N ARG A 90 -6.66 -8.14 -5.07
CA ARG A 90 -7.29 -6.83 -4.87
C ARG A 90 -7.11 -6.22 -3.48
N VAL A 91 -6.85 -7.03 -2.45
CA VAL A 91 -6.69 -6.55 -1.07
C VAL A 91 -5.55 -5.53 -0.94
N ALA A 92 -4.46 -5.72 -1.68
CA ALA A 92 -3.32 -4.80 -1.64
C ALA A 92 -3.62 -3.42 -2.27
N VAL A 93 -4.54 -3.35 -3.24
CA VAL A 93 -4.70 -2.16 -4.08
C VAL A 93 -5.26 -0.94 -3.33
N PRO A 94 -6.34 -1.05 -2.53
CA PRO A 94 -6.79 0.08 -1.71
C PRO A 94 -5.74 0.57 -0.72
N ALA A 95 -4.99 -0.34 -0.11
CA ALA A 95 -3.94 0.00 0.86
C ALA A 95 -2.81 0.81 0.21
N ILE A 96 -2.27 0.36 -0.92
CA ILE A 96 -1.21 1.06 -1.65
C ILE A 96 -1.71 2.44 -2.12
N TRP A 97 -2.96 2.53 -2.60
CA TRP A 97 -3.54 3.79 -3.06
C TRP A 97 -3.71 4.79 -1.91
N LEU A 98 -4.23 4.35 -0.76
CA LEU A 98 -4.37 5.20 0.42
C LEU A 98 -3.01 5.63 0.96
N PHE A 99 -2.06 4.71 1.12
CA PHE A 99 -0.72 4.99 1.58
C PHE A 99 -0.04 6.05 0.69
N THR A 100 -0.06 5.87 -0.63
CA THR A 100 0.58 6.80 -1.56
C THR A 100 -0.12 8.15 -1.58
N THR A 101 -1.45 8.20 -1.54
CA THR A 101 -2.22 9.44 -1.51
C THR A 101 -1.98 10.23 -0.22
N LEU A 102 -2.02 9.57 0.94
CA LEU A 102 -1.78 10.21 2.23
C LEU A 102 -0.34 10.67 2.39
N THR A 103 0.61 9.91 1.84
CA THR A 103 2.02 10.32 1.81
C THR A 103 2.24 11.52 0.91
N LEU A 104 1.53 11.63 -0.23
CA LEU A 104 1.52 12.86 -1.03
C LEU A 104 0.98 14.04 -0.21
N VAL A 105 -0.15 13.86 0.49
CA VAL A 105 -0.72 14.91 1.34
C VAL A 105 0.29 15.35 2.42
N ALA A 106 0.92 14.41 3.12
CA ALA A 106 1.96 14.72 4.12
C ALA A 106 3.16 15.43 3.49
N THR A 107 3.56 15.03 2.27
CA THR A 107 4.64 15.67 1.50
C THR A 107 4.31 17.13 1.20
N LEU A 108 3.09 17.42 0.74
CA LEU A 108 2.65 18.78 0.43
C LEU A 108 2.50 19.65 1.70
N LEU A 109 1.96 19.09 2.78
CA LEU A 109 1.83 19.79 4.07
C LEU A 109 3.18 20.15 4.70
N HIS A 110 4.22 19.37 4.40
CA HIS A 110 5.56 19.55 4.94
C HIS A 110 6.59 19.81 3.85
N PHE A 111 6.18 20.43 2.74
CA PHE A 111 7.03 20.61 1.55
C PHE A 111 8.40 21.21 1.88
N GLY A 112 8.45 22.19 2.79
CA GLY A 112 9.69 22.83 3.24
C GLY A 112 10.64 21.97 4.07
N LYS A 113 10.26 20.73 4.42
CA LYS A 113 11.13 19.76 5.12
C LYS A 113 11.89 18.85 4.15
N PHE A 114 11.47 18.78 2.89
CA PHE A 114 12.08 17.92 1.89
C PHE A 114 13.30 18.59 1.26
N HIS A 115 14.24 17.78 0.78
CA HIS A 115 15.53 18.22 0.23
C HIS A 115 15.44 18.83 -1.18
N PHE A 116 14.31 19.41 -1.60
CA PHE A 116 14.09 19.93 -2.96
C PHE A 116 15.12 20.97 -3.42
N SER A 117 15.74 21.69 -2.47
CA SER A 117 16.79 22.70 -2.71
C SER A 117 18.10 22.37 -1.98
N SER A 118 18.35 21.10 -1.65
CA SER A 118 19.60 20.68 -0.98
C SER A 118 20.80 20.86 -1.91
N SER A 119 21.95 21.25 -1.35
CA SER A 119 23.24 21.25 -2.06
C SER A 119 23.80 19.84 -2.29
N VAL A 120 23.26 18.84 -1.59
CA VAL A 120 23.63 17.43 -1.76
C VAL A 120 22.79 16.84 -2.89
N ALA A 121 23.43 16.56 -4.02
CA ALA A 121 22.76 16.12 -5.25
C ALA A 121 21.92 14.84 -5.06
N SER A 122 22.41 13.87 -4.28
CA SER A 122 21.67 12.63 -3.99
C SER A 122 20.40 12.88 -3.19
N ALA A 123 20.45 13.75 -2.19
CA ALA A 123 19.31 14.13 -1.37
C ALA A 123 18.26 14.89 -2.19
N GLN A 124 18.71 15.84 -3.00
CA GLN A 124 17.84 16.60 -3.90
C GLN A 124 17.17 15.69 -4.94
N GLY A 125 17.95 14.81 -5.57
CA GLY A 125 17.44 13.81 -6.51
C GLY A 125 16.41 12.88 -5.85
N ALA A 126 16.68 12.39 -4.64
CA ALA A 126 15.75 11.56 -3.88
C ALA A 126 14.44 12.29 -3.56
N ALA A 127 14.49 13.58 -3.20
CA ALA A 127 13.29 14.38 -2.91
C ALA A 127 12.40 14.57 -4.15
N TRP A 128 12.98 14.91 -5.30
CA TRP A 128 12.21 15.05 -6.54
C TRP A 128 11.67 13.71 -7.05
N PHE A 129 12.47 12.65 -6.96
CA PHE A 129 12.03 11.30 -7.30
C PHE A 129 10.87 10.83 -6.42
N TRP A 130 10.97 11.07 -5.10
CA TRP A 130 9.89 10.84 -4.14
C TRP A 130 8.62 11.57 -4.57
N LEU A 131 8.68 12.87 -4.83
CA LEU A 131 7.50 13.64 -5.25
C LEU A 131 6.89 13.10 -6.55
N ALA A 132 7.72 12.75 -7.54
CA ALA A 132 7.25 12.18 -8.80
C ALA A 132 6.50 10.86 -8.58
N ILE A 133 6.99 9.98 -7.70
CA ILE A 133 6.31 8.74 -7.31
C ILE A 133 4.95 9.05 -6.68
N TYR A 134 4.92 9.90 -5.65
CA TYR A 134 3.70 10.13 -4.88
C TYR A 134 2.65 10.95 -5.63
N VAL A 135 3.03 11.72 -6.65
CA VAL A 135 2.08 12.33 -7.60
C VAL A 135 1.61 11.31 -8.64
N GLY A 136 2.53 10.54 -9.23
CA GLY A 136 2.23 9.64 -10.34
C GLY A 136 1.48 8.37 -9.95
N VAL A 137 1.91 7.70 -8.88
CA VAL A 137 1.37 6.38 -8.49
C VAL A 137 -0.13 6.43 -8.17
N PRO A 138 -0.66 7.37 -7.34
CA PRO A 138 -2.09 7.43 -7.09
C PRO A 138 -2.93 7.57 -8.36
N VAL A 139 -2.48 8.41 -9.32
CA VAL A 139 -3.17 8.62 -10.60
C VAL A 139 -3.15 7.34 -11.43
N VAL A 140 -1.97 6.73 -11.60
CA VAL A 140 -1.81 5.49 -12.36
C VAL A 140 -2.65 4.36 -11.74
N MET A 141 -2.68 4.26 -10.41
CA MET A 141 -3.48 3.28 -9.68
C MET A 141 -4.97 3.46 -9.92
N LEU A 142 -5.49 4.70 -9.94
CA LEU A 142 -6.90 4.95 -10.26
C LEU A 142 -7.22 4.54 -11.69
N LEU A 143 -6.38 4.90 -12.65
CA LEU A 143 -6.57 4.56 -14.06
C LEU A 143 -6.55 3.04 -14.27
N ILE A 144 -5.52 2.36 -13.78
CA ILE A 144 -5.36 0.90 -13.92
C ILE A 144 -6.43 0.17 -13.10
N GLY A 145 -6.77 0.66 -11.90
CA GLY A 145 -7.83 0.12 -11.07
C GLY A 145 -9.20 0.21 -11.75
N TRP A 146 -9.50 1.32 -12.40
CA TRP A 146 -10.71 1.47 -13.21
C TRP A 146 -10.76 0.50 -14.38
N LEU A 147 -9.66 0.33 -15.13
CA LEU A 147 -9.54 -0.68 -16.19
C LEU A 147 -9.74 -2.11 -15.65
N GLN A 148 -9.14 -2.41 -14.50
CA GLN A 148 -9.22 -3.70 -13.84
C GLN A 148 -10.65 -4.01 -13.38
N ILE A 149 -11.38 -3.05 -12.81
CA ILE A 149 -12.77 -3.24 -12.38
C ILE A 149 -13.72 -3.41 -13.58
N ARG A 150 -13.44 -2.74 -14.69
CA ARG A 150 -14.19 -2.88 -15.96
C ARG A 150 -13.92 -4.17 -16.72
N THR A 151 -12.89 -4.93 -16.33
CA THR A 151 -12.56 -6.20 -16.97
C THR A 151 -13.69 -7.22 -16.72
N PRO A 152 -14.22 -7.91 -17.76
CA PRO A 152 -15.25 -8.92 -17.59
C PRO A 152 -14.87 -10.02 -16.60
N GLY A 153 -15.88 -10.56 -15.95
CA GLY A 153 -15.75 -11.67 -15.00
C GLY A 153 -16.13 -11.30 -13.57
N GLY A 154 -16.50 -12.31 -12.80
CA GLY A 154 -16.92 -12.21 -11.40
C GLY A 154 -15.85 -12.66 -10.40
N ASP A 155 -16.22 -12.61 -9.13
CA ASP A 155 -15.44 -13.24 -8.06
C ASP A 155 -15.61 -14.77 -8.14
N PRO A 156 -14.57 -15.55 -7.83
CA PRO A 156 -14.71 -17.00 -7.70
C PRO A 156 -15.68 -17.36 -6.57
N PRO A 157 -16.24 -18.58 -6.56
CA PRO A 157 -17.06 -19.06 -5.44
C PRO A 157 -16.33 -18.87 -4.11
N ARG A 158 -17.06 -18.37 -3.11
CA ARG A 158 -16.50 -18.18 -1.76
C ARG A 158 -16.21 -19.55 -1.14
N GLY A 159 -15.00 -19.72 -0.61
CA GLY A 159 -14.68 -20.85 0.24
C GLY A 159 -15.41 -20.76 1.60
N PRO A 160 -15.28 -21.79 2.45
CA PRO A 160 -15.81 -21.74 3.81
C PRO A 160 -15.26 -20.50 4.54
N PRO A 161 -16.07 -19.83 5.37
CA PRO A 161 -15.62 -18.65 6.09
C PRO A 161 -14.47 -19.02 7.03
N ALA A 162 -13.51 -18.10 7.18
CA ALA A 162 -12.49 -18.22 8.21
C ALA A 162 -13.14 -18.31 9.61
N ALA A 163 -12.47 -18.99 10.54
CA ALA A 163 -12.95 -19.12 11.91
C ALA A 163 -13.22 -17.74 12.53
N ILE A 164 -14.27 -17.65 13.35
CA ILE A 164 -14.73 -16.35 13.89
C ILE A 164 -13.64 -15.62 14.68
N TRP A 165 -12.79 -16.35 15.42
CA TRP A 165 -11.68 -15.77 16.16
C TRP A 165 -10.65 -15.13 15.23
N MET A 166 -10.33 -15.74 14.08
CA MET A 166 -9.41 -15.16 13.10
C MET A 166 -9.97 -13.86 12.54
N ARG A 167 -11.27 -13.87 12.20
CA ARG A 167 -11.96 -12.67 11.70
C ARG A 167 -11.99 -11.56 12.74
N ALA A 168 -12.27 -11.90 14.00
CA ALA A 168 -12.28 -10.94 15.10
C ALA A 168 -10.89 -10.35 15.36
N LEU A 169 -9.83 -11.16 15.34
CA LEU A 169 -8.45 -10.69 15.51
C LEU A 169 -8.02 -9.76 14.36
N VAL A 170 -8.25 -10.16 13.11
CA VAL A 170 -7.91 -9.33 11.94
C VAL A 170 -8.71 -8.03 11.96
N LEU A 171 -10.01 -8.08 12.27
CA LEU A 171 -10.84 -6.88 12.37
C LEU A 171 -10.38 -5.96 13.51
N GLY A 172 -10.07 -6.53 14.68
CA GLY A 172 -9.57 -5.77 15.82
C GLY A 172 -8.24 -5.08 15.52
N GLN A 173 -7.32 -5.79 14.86
CA GLN A 173 -6.04 -5.23 14.41
C GLN A 173 -6.28 -4.11 13.38
N GLY A 174 -7.11 -4.34 12.36
CA GLY A 174 -7.40 -3.36 11.32
C GLY A 174 -8.03 -2.08 11.89
N VAL A 175 -9.02 -2.22 12.78
CA VAL A 175 -9.65 -1.08 13.47
C VAL A 175 -8.65 -0.35 14.36
N GLY A 176 -7.82 -1.07 15.11
CA GLY A 176 -6.79 -0.46 15.96
C GLY A 176 -5.75 0.33 15.15
N MET A 177 -5.24 -0.26 14.07
CA MET A 177 -4.29 0.40 13.17
C MET A 177 -4.92 1.60 12.48
N LEU A 178 -6.16 1.48 12.01
CA LEU A 178 -6.86 2.59 11.37
C LEU A 178 -7.10 3.74 12.34
N ALA A 179 -7.62 3.48 13.54
CA ALA A 179 -7.90 4.51 14.54
C ALA A 179 -6.60 5.23 14.95
N PHE A 180 -5.55 4.47 15.25
CA PHE A 180 -4.26 5.04 15.66
C PHE A 180 -3.57 5.79 14.51
N GLY A 181 -3.64 5.23 13.29
CA GLY A 181 -3.10 5.85 12.09
C GLY A 181 -3.78 7.16 11.72
N VAL A 182 -5.12 7.21 11.78
CA VAL A 182 -5.89 8.45 11.62
C VAL A 182 -5.49 9.48 12.66
N GLY A 183 -5.33 9.07 13.92
CA GLY A 183 -4.85 9.93 15.00
C GLY A 183 -3.47 10.54 14.69
N LEU A 184 -2.49 9.70 14.35
CA LEU A 184 -1.14 10.15 13.98
C LEU A 184 -1.13 11.04 12.73
N PHE A 185 -2.07 10.85 11.80
CA PHE A 185 -2.13 11.64 10.57
C PHE A 185 -2.80 13.01 10.78
N ALA A 186 -3.97 13.01 11.41
CA ALA A 186 -4.83 14.19 11.53
C ALA A 186 -4.42 15.10 12.70
N ILE A 187 -4.07 14.51 13.85
CA ILE A 187 -3.75 15.22 15.10
C ILE A 187 -2.43 14.70 15.72
N PRO A 188 -1.31 14.76 14.96
CA PRO A 188 -0.02 14.22 15.38
C PRO A 188 0.45 14.76 16.74
N ASP A 189 0.21 16.03 17.05
CA ASP A 189 0.69 16.65 18.30
C ASP A 189 0.04 16.04 19.56
N ILE A 190 -1.14 15.44 19.42
CA ILE A 190 -1.87 14.78 20.51
C ILE A 190 -1.49 13.30 20.61
N ILE A 191 -1.35 12.63 19.47
CA ILE A 191 -1.22 11.16 19.42
C ILE A 191 0.25 10.70 19.41
N ALA A 192 1.15 11.44 18.78
CA ALA A 192 2.57 11.09 18.70
C ALA A 192 3.26 10.90 20.07
N PRO A 193 2.90 11.61 21.17
CA PRO A 193 3.47 11.36 22.49
C PRO A 193 3.19 9.95 23.05
N SER A 194 2.16 9.26 22.55
CA SER A 194 1.88 7.86 22.91
C SER A 194 2.75 6.85 22.15
N TRP A 195 3.48 7.30 21.13
CA TRP A 195 4.44 6.46 20.41
C TRP A 195 5.65 6.16 21.31
N PRO A 196 6.30 4.98 21.20
CA PRO A 196 7.34 4.60 22.16
C PRO A 196 8.63 5.46 22.10
N TRP A 197 8.78 6.30 21.09
CA TRP A 197 9.87 7.27 20.95
C TRP A 197 9.38 8.55 20.27
N THR A 198 10.16 9.62 20.37
CA THR A 198 9.80 10.92 19.80
C THR A 198 9.64 10.85 18.29
N LEU A 199 8.50 11.36 17.79
CA LEU A 199 8.24 11.54 16.38
C LEU A 199 8.14 13.04 16.06
N THR A 200 8.66 13.42 14.89
CA THR A 200 8.28 14.70 14.28
C THR A 200 6.85 14.62 13.73
N THR A 201 6.21 15.77 13.52
CA THR A 201 4.89 15.84 12.87
C THR A 201 4.86 15.15 11.50
N LEU A 202 5.91 15.32 10.68
CA LEU A 202 6.02 14.68 9.37
C LEU A 202 6.13 13.16 9.50
N THR A 203 6.99 12.67 10.39
CA THR A 203 7.17 11.22 10.58
C THR A 203 5.95 10.56 11.22
N ALA A 204 5.24 11.24 12.12
CA ALA A 204 3.96 10.78 12.65
C ALA A 204 2.92 10.62 11.54
N ARG A 205 2.80 11.60 10.63
CA ARG A 205 1.93 11.49 9.45
C ARG A 205 2.36 10.38 8.50
N ALA A 206 3.65 10.20 8.25
CA ALA A 206 4.16 9.12 7.41
C ALA A 206 3.83 7.73 7.99
N ILE A 207 4.01 7.54 9.30
CA ILE A 207 3.60 6.30 10.01
C ILE A 207 2.08 6.15 9.96
N GLY A 208 1.33 7.23 10.19
CA GLY A 208 -0.13 7.24 10.11
C GLY A 208 -0.64 6.77 8.74
N ALA A 209 -0.03 7.23 7.65
CA ALA A 209 -0.37 6.79 6.29
C ALA A 209 -0.19 5.27 6.09
N TRP A 210 0.88 4.70 6.64
CA TRP A 210 1.09 3.24 6.65
C TRP A 210 0.00 2.51 7.42
N LEU A 211 -0.27 2.94 8.65
CA LEU A 211 -1.27 2.29 9.51
C LEU A 211 -2.69 2.39 8.94
N ILE A 212 -3.04 3.51 8.30
CA ILE A 212 -4.32 3.68 7.60
C ILE A 212 -4.41 2.72 6.41
N GLY A 213 -3.36 2.66 5.57
CA GLY A 213 -3.33 1.75 4.43
C GLY A 213 -3.52 0.30 4.86
N ILE A 214 -2.78 -0.15 5.88
CA ILE A 214 -2.86 -1.52 6.40
C ILE A 214 -4.22 -1.76 7.09
N GLY A 215 -4.72 -0.79 7.85
CA GLY A 215 -6.00 -0.94 8.57
C GLY A 215 -7.22 -1.07 7.66
N VAL A 216 -7.12 -0.61 6.41
CA VAL A 216 -8.19 -0.74 5.40
C VAL A 216 -8.12 -2.05 4.60
N ALA A 217 -6.93 -2.68 4.50
CA ALA A 217 -6.75 -3.95 3.80
C ALA A 217 -7.38 -5.13 4.57
#